data_AF-A0A8J7EV44-F1
#
_entry.id   AF-A0A8J7EV44-F1
#
_cell.length_a   1.000
_cell.length_b   1.000
_cell.length_c   1.000
_cell.angle_alpha   90.00
_cell.angle_beta   90.00
_cell.angle_gamma   90.00
#
_symmetry.space_group_name_H-M   'P 1'
#
loop_
_entity.id
_entity.type
_entity.pdbx_description
1 polymer ?
#
loop_
_entity_poly.entity_id
_entity_poly.type
_entity_poly.pdbx_seq_one_letter_code
_entity_poly.pdbx_strand_id
1 'polypeptide(L)'
;MTEALAHEWDWWFEPWKGLIICGSCEGFMHFHSPCLICGQDYRNTPNQKITIDGQVVEVAASFRGAIGYSDYTLLRLMYQEWQRPLAMEDCFPGMPIEKRPSLRLMIVILFWTLFESLMDRFFEAATYHLPKPISEDILNRYSSIGSRFDRLYKILFSTTMASDLRQLGYGDLMTHLTEIQKKRNAFIHGEPEAINDDLVRVTLERLPEVQRAWIGLYNLRCTRPTVKG
;
A
#
# COMPACT_ATOMS: atom_id res chain seq x y z
N MET A 1 21.94 -2.90 15.55
CA MET A 1 21.45 -2.58 14.19
C MET A 1 22.32 -1.44 13.69
N THR A 2 23.20 -1.70 12.72
CA THR A 2 24.19 -0.73 12.24
C THR A 2 23.51 0.40 11.45
N GLU A 3 24.04 1.63 11.51
CA GLU A 3 23.48 2.81 10.82
C GLU A 3 23.30 2.59 9.30
N ALA A 4 24.14 1.75 8.68
CA ALA A 4 24.02 1.37 7.27
C ALA A 4 22.73 0.58 6.95
N LEU A 5 22.31 -0.34 7.85
CA LEU A 5 21.06 -1.10 7.68
C LEU A 5 19.82 -0.24 7.92
N ALA A 6 19.93 0.83 8.70
CA ALA A 6 18.85 1.80 8.89
C ALA A 6 18.61 2.63 7.62
N HIS A 7 19.69 2.98 6.90
CA HIS A 7 19.62 3.72 5.64
C HIS A 7 19.00 2.91 4.49
N GLU A 8 19.25 1.59 4.42
CA GLU A 8 18.64 0.73 3.38
C GLU A 8 17.15 0.47 3.63
N TRP A 9 16.73 0.30 4.89
CA TRP A 9 15.31 0.14 5.24
C TRP A 9 14.49 1.39 4.92
N ASP A 10 15.09 2.57 5.11
CA ASP A 10 14.40 3.84 4.89
C ASP A 10 13.78 3.93 3.50
N TRP A 11 14.44 3.43 2.45
CA TRP A 11 13.91 3.45 1.07
C TRP A 11 12.62 2.62 0.89
N TRP A 12 12.46 1.51 1.62
CA TRP A 12 11.27 0.63 1.52
C TRP A 12 10.01 1.31 2.04
N PHE A 13 10.18 2.16 3.05
CA PHE A 13 9.11 2.81 3.80
C PHE A 13 9.04 4.33 3.58
N GLU A 14 9.98 4.91 2.84
CA GLU A 14 10.11 6.35 2.61
C GLU A 14 8.78 7.03 2.24
N PRO A 15 7.95 6.48 1.32
CA PRO A 15 6.68 7.10 0.94
C PRO A 15 5.70 7.33 2.10
N TRP A 16 5.83 6.56 3.19
CA TRP A 16 4.95 6.64 4.35
C TRP A 16 5.56 7.45 5.51
N LYS A 17 6.85 7.76 5.44
CA LYS A 17 7.59 8.38 6.54
C LYS A 17 7.02 9.77 6.85
N GLY A 18 6.61 9.97 8.09
CA GLY A 18 6.03 11.23 8.55
C GLY A 18 4.62 11.51 8.03
N LEU A 19 3.97 10.56 7.36
CA LEU A 19 2.56 10.67 6.98
C LEU A 19 1.62 10.29 8.12
N ILE A 20 0.62 11.13 8.32
CA ILE A 20 -0.51 10.92 9.23
C ILE A 20 -1.82 10.97 8.45
N ILE A 21 -2.88 10.43 9.06
CA ILE A 21 -4.25 10.60 8.58
C ILE A 21 -4.80 11.93 9.13
N CYS A 22 -5.23 12.81 8.25
CA CYS A 22 -5.87 14.07 8.62
C CYS A 22 -7.16 13.78 9.41
N GLY A 23 -7.28 14.29 10.63
CA GLY A 23 -8.49 14.14 11.45
C GLY A 23 -9.73 14.88 10.91
N SER A 24 -9.55 15.80 9.94
CA SER A 24 -10.66 16.57 9.35
C SER A 24 -11.16 15.98 8.03
N CYS A 25 -10.28 15.51 7.15
CA CYS A 25 -10.66 15.00 5.83
C CYS A 25 -10.26 13.55 5.56
N GLU A 26 -9.65 12.88 6.52
CA GLU A 26 -9.11 11.51 6.41
C GLU A 26 -8.03 11.30 5.34
N GLY A 27 -7.61 12.34 4.63
CA GLY A 27 -6.50 12.24 3.68
C GLY A 27 -5.14 12.05 4.35
N PHE A 28 -4.23 11.42 3.64
CA PHE A 28 -2.84 11.31 4.04
C PHE A 28 -2.11 12.65 3.84
N MET A 29 -1.39 13.07 4.86
CA MET A 29 -0.63 14.32 4.85
C MET A 29 0.65 14.20 5.66
N HIS A 30 1.67 14.99 5.32
CA HIS A 30 2.86 15.09 6.17
C HIS A 30 2.56 15.91 7.42
N PHE A 31 2.99 15.40 8.58
CA PHE A 31 2.78 16.07 9.87
C PHE A 31 3.36 17.50 9.93
N HIS A 32 4.47 17.73 9.22
CA HIS A 32 5.15 19.03 9.19
C HIS A 32 4.60 20.03 8.16
N SER A 33 3.45 19.73 7.55
CA SER A 33 2.79 20.60 6.57
C SER A 33 1.29 20.70 6.82
N PRO A 34 0.62 21.79 6.42
CA PRO A 34 -0.84 21.81 6.37
C PRO A 34 -1.38 20.70 5.44
N CYS A 35 -2.58 20.19 5.76
CA CYS A 35 -3.26 19.22 4.91
C CYS A 35 -3.52 19.82 3.52
N LEU A 36 -3.00 19.18 2.47
CA LEU A 36 -3.18 19.66 1.08
C LEU A 36 -4.63 19.58 0.59
N ILE A 37 -5.50 18.84 1.28
CA ILE A 37 -6.90 18.64 0.90
C ILE A 37 -7.81 19.66 1.59
N CYS A 38 -7.71 19.82 2.91
CA CYS A 38 -8.61 20.69 3.68
C CYS A 38 -7.94 21.89 4.36
N GLY A 39 -6.62 22.05 4.24
CA GLY A 39 -5.85 23.15 4.83
C GLY A 39 -5.61 23.07 6.34
N GLN A 40 -6.10 22.02 7.01
CA GLN A 40 -5.91 21.87 8.46
C GLN A 40 -4.43 21.75 8.81
N ASP A 41 -3.98 22.51 9.81
CA ASP A 41 -2.61 22.51 10.31
C ASP A 41 -2.56 21.86 11.70
N TYR A 42 -1.67 20.88 11.86
CA TYR A 42 -1.47 20.12 13.10
C TYR A 42 -0.14 20.44 13.78
N ARG A 43 0.71 21.31 13.21
CA ARG A 43 2.05 21.62 13.75
C ARG A 43 2.02 22.22 15.15
N ASN A 44 0.96 22.95 15.46
CA ASN A 44 0.75 23.61 16.76
C ASN A 44 -0.32 22.90 17.60
N THR A 45 -0.55 21.61 17.38
CA THR A 45 -1.53 20.87 18.18
C THR A 45 -1.04 20.82 19.63
N PRO A 46 -1.82 21.34 20.60
CA PRO A 46 -1.40 21.37 21.99
C PRO A 46 -1.30 19.95 22.55
N ASN A 47 -0.47 19.78 23.57
CA ASN A 47 -0.45 18.56 24.35
C ASN A 47 -1.83 18.24 24.92
N GLN A 48 -2.10 16.96 25.10
CA GLN A 48 -3.33 16.47 25.70
C GLN A 48 -3.10 16.17 27.17
N LYS A 49 -4.07 16.48 28.02
CA LYS A 49 -4.06 16.08 29.43
C LYS A 49 -4.85 14.78 29.57
N ILE A 50 -4.19 13.73 30.03
CA ILE A 50 -4.80 12.42 30.30
C ILE A 50 -4.64 12.07 31.77
N THR A 51 -5.59 11.32 32.31
CA THR A 51 -5.52 10.85 33.70
C THR A 51 -5.02 9.41 33.73
N ILE A 52 -3.90 9.17 34.41
CA ILE A 52 -3.33 7.84 34.66
C ILE A 52 -3.26 7.67 36.17
N ASP A 53 -3.92 6.63 36.71
CA ASP A 53 -3.95 6.33 38.15
C ASP A 53 -4.32 7.53 39.06
N GLY A 54 -5.27 8.36 38.59
CA GLY A 54 -5.74 9.55 39.32
C GLY A 54 -4.84 10.77 39.22
N GLN A 55 -3.69 10.68 38.55
CA GLN A 55 -2.80 11.81 38.26
C GLN A 55 -3.06 12.34 36.85
N VAL A 56 -3.13 13.68 36.72
CA VAL A 56 -3.21 14.33 35.41
C VAL A 56 -1.80 14.45 34.84
N VAL A 57 -1.56 13.78 33.73
CA VAL A 57 -0.30 13.80 32.98
C VAL A 57 -0.54 14.50 31.65
N GLU A 58 0.36 15.41 31.30
CA GLU A 58 0.36 16.06 29.99
C GLU A 58 1.21 15.24 29.01
N VAL A 59 0.61 14.83 27.90
CA VAL A 59 1.24 14.01 26.86
C VAL A 59 1.20 14.73 25.52
N ALA A 60 2.23 14.51 24.69
CA ALA A 60 2.24 15.03 23.33
C ALA A 60 1.02 14.52 22.55
N ALA A 61 0.48 15.36 21.66
CA ALA A 61 -0.60 14.96 20.78
C ALA A 61 -0.17 13.76 19.93
N SER A 62 -0.99 12.70 19.95
CA SER A 62 -0.77 11.51 19.13
C SER A 62 -1.62 11.58 17.86
N PHE A 63 -1.05 11.10 16.76
CA PHE A 63 -1.69 11.09 15.44
C PHE A 63 -1.73 9.67 14.90
N ARG A 64 -2.80 9.35 14.19
CA ARG A 64 -2.91 8.06 13.49
C ARG A 64 -1.95 8.07 12.29
N GLY A 65 -0.97 7.17 12.30
CA GLY A 65 -0.07 6.96 11.17
C GLY A 65 -0.82 6.53 9.91
N ALA A 66 -0.27 6.87 8.73
CA ALA A 66 -0.90 6.57 7.45
C ALA A 66 -0.95 5.07 7.10
N ILE A 67 0.11 4.34 7.45
CA ILE A 67 0.25 2.92 7.13
C ILE A 67 -0.36 2.02 8.21
N GLY A 68 -0.96 0.90 7.81
CA GLY A 68 -1.43 -0.13 8.76
C GLY A 68 -0.27 -0.98 9.28
N TYR A 69 -0.44 -1.60 10.45
CA TYR A 69 0.57 -2.50 11.00
C TYR A 69 0.81 -3.73 10.11
N SER A 70 -0.25 -4.26 9.48
CA SER A 70 -0.15 -5.33 8.49
C SER A 70 0.68 -4.93 7.28
N ASP A 71 0.39 -3.76 6.70
CA ASP A 71 1.09 -3.22 5.53
C ASP A 71 2.59 -3.00 5.83
N TYR A 72 2.89 -2.43 7.00
CA TYR A 72 4.26 -2.28 7.50
C TYR A 72 4.96 -3.64 7.67
N THR A 73 4.26 -4.63 8.20
CA THR A 73 4.80 -5.98 8.41
C THR A 73 5.11 -6.65 7.06
N LEU A 74 4.25 -6.50 6.05
CA LEU A 74 4.48 -7.03 4.71
C LEU A 74 5.72 -6.41 4.06
N LEU A 75 5.88 -5.08 4.13
CA LEU A 75 7.09 -4.39 3.67
C LEU A 75 8.34 -4.92 4.38
N ARG A 76 8.25 -5.13 5.70
CA ARG A 76 9.37 -5.66 6.49
C ARG A 76 9.73 -7.09 6.09
N LEU A 77 8.74 -7.94 5.83
CA LEU A 77 8.97 -9.31 5.35
C LEU A 77 9.62 -9.30 3.96
N MET A 78 9.20 -8.41 3.05
CA MET A 78 9.85 -8.27 1.74
C MET A 78 11.31 -7.83 1.87
N TYR A 79 11.59 -6.87 2.75
CA TYR A 79 12.97 -6.44 3.02
C TYR A 79 13.82 -7.56 3.61
N GLN A 80 13.29 -8.31 4.58
CA GLN A 80 13.98 -9.47 5.15
C GLN A 80 14.26 -10.54 4.09
N GLU A 81 13.30 -10.80 3.21
CA GLU A 81 13.47 -11.72 2.09
C GLU A 81 14.50 -11.22 1.09
N TRP A 82 14.60 -9.91 0.87
CA TRP A 82 15.64 -9.30 0.04
C TRP A 82 17.04 -9.44 0.66
N GLN A 83 17.15 -9.29 1.97
CA GLN A 83 18.41 -9.42 2.72
C GLN A 83 18.80 -10.89 2.97
N ARG A 84 17.88 -11.83 2.76
CA ARG A 84 18.14 -13.26 2.99
C ARG A 84 19.31 -13.73 2.11
N PRO A 85 20.34 -14.37 2.69
CA PRO A 85 21.41 -15.00 1.92
C PRO A 85 20.85 -16.09 1.00
N LEU A 86 21.34 -16.14 -0.24
CA LEU A 86 20.98 -17.18 -1.20
C LEU A 86 22.09 -18.23 -1.22
N ALA A 87 21.78 -19.44 -0.77
CA ALA A 87 22.60 -20.60 -1.08
C ALA A 87 22.23 -21.07 -2.50
N MET A 88 23.13 -20.92 -3.45
CA MET A 88 22.88 -21.32 -4.85
C MET A 88 22.89 -22.84 -5.05
N GLU A 89 23.37 -23.59 -4.07
CA GLU A 89 23.50 -25.04 -4.11
C GLU A 89 22.11 -25.70 -3.98
N ASP A 90 21.74 -26.49 -4.99
CA ASP A 90 20.62 -27.45 -4.98
C ASP A 90 19.21 -26.93 -4.61
N CYS A 91 18.86 -25.66 -4.87
CA CYS A 91 17.48 -25.21 -4.60
C CYS A 91 16.41 -25.88 -5.49
N PHE A 92 16.76 -26.31 -6.71
CA PHE A 92 15.83 -26.95 -7.66
C PHE A 92 16.48 -28.12 -8.41
N PRO A 93 16.77 -29.24 -7.73
CA PRO A 93 17.42 -30.38 -8.37
C PRO A 93 16.50 -30.96 -9.45
N GLY A 94 17.07 -31.25 -10.63
CA GLY A 94 16.33 -31.84 -11.76
C GLY A 94 15.48 -30.86 -12.59
N MET A 95 15.44 -29.58 -12.25
CA MET A 95 14.71 -28.56 -13.03
C MET A 95 15.64 -27.82 -14.01
N PRO A 96 15.29 -27.69 -15.30
CA PRO A 96 16.03 -26.85 -16.25
C PRO A 96 16.09 -25.39 -15.79
N ILE A 97 17.18 -24.67 -16.08
CA ILE A 97 17.42 -23.30 -15.58
C ILE A 97 16.28 -22.36 -15.97
N GLU A 98 15.80 -22.46 -17.21
CA GLU A 98 14.70 -21.69 -17.79
C GLU A 98 13.33 -21.99 -17.20
N LYS A 99 13.19 -23.10 -16.46
CA LYS A 99 11.96 -23.50 -15.76
C LYS A 99 11.99 -23.16 -14.26
N ARG A 100 13.11 -22.64 -13.75
CA ARG A 100 13.25 -22.30 -12.33
C ARG A 100 12.57 -20.96 -12.03
N PRO A 101 11.84 -20.87 -10.91
CA PRO A 101 11.41 -19.58 -10.39
C PRO A 101 12.62 -18.80 -9.82
N SER A 102 12.42 -17.51 -9.56
CA SER A 102 13.34 -16.74 -8.73
C SER A 102 13.44 -17.34 -7.33
N LEU A 103 14.66 -17.40 -6.78
CA LEU A 103 14.87 -17.73 -5.37
C LEU A 103 14.28 -16.68 -4.42
N ARG A 104 13.88 -15.51 -4.94
CA ARG A 104 13.23 -14.42 -4.22
C ARG A 104 11.77 -14.22 -4.65
N LEU A 105 11.12 -15.24 -5.23
CA LEU A 105 9.72 -15.15 -5.68
C LEU A 105 8.76 -14.66 -4.60
N MET A 106 9.07 -14.92 -3.33
CA MET A 106 8.26 -14.49 -2.18
C MET A 106 8.09 -12.98 -2.12
N ILE A 107 9.04 -12.20 -2.65
CA ILE A 107 8.90 -10.74 -2.76
C ILE A 107 7.69 -10.36 -3.61
N VAL A 108 7.48 -11.03 -4.76
CA VAL A 108 6.35 -10.75 -5.65
C VAL A 108 5.03 -11.17 -5.00
N ILE A 109 5.02 -12.30 -4.28
CA ILE A 109 3.83 -12.75 -3.55
C ILE A 109 3.46 -11.77 -2.43
N LEU A 110 4.43 -11.38 -1.60
CA LEU A 110 4.23 -10.42 -0.52
C LEU A 110 3.84 -9.03 -1.04
N PHE A 111 4.47 -8.58 -2.13
CA PHE A 111 4.10 -7.34 -2.83
C PHE A 111 2.63 -7.38 -3.24
N TRP A 112 2.20 -8.48 -3.89
CA TRP A 112 0.82 -8.60 -4.32
C TRP A 112 -0.12 -8.56 -3.12
N THR A 113 0.16 -9.30 -2.05
CA THR A 113 -0.63 -9.27 -0.80
C THR A 113 -0.69 -7.87 -0.17
N LEU A 114 0.42 -7.12 -0.17
CA LEU A 114 0.44 -5.72 0.28
C LEU A 114 -0.51 -4.87 -0.57
N PHE A 115 -0.44 -5.03 -1.89
CA PHE A 115 -1.32 -4.33 -2.81
C PHE A 115 -2.80 -4.71 -2.59
N GLU A 116 -3.13 -5.98 -2.35
CA GLU A 116 -4.50 -6.41 -2.02
C GLU A 116 -5.01 -5.71 -0.76
N SER A 117 -4.21 -5.70 0.31
CA SER A 117 -4.52 -5.04 1.59
C SER A 117 -4.76 -3.54 1.43
N LEU A 118 -3.88 -2.87 0.69
CA LEU A 118 -4.01 -1.44 0.37
C LEU A 118 -5.29 -1.16 -0.43
N MET A 119 -5.68 -2.06 -1.34
CA MET A 119 -6.90 -1.94 -2.13
C MET A 119 -8.17 -2.22 -1.32
N ASP A 120 -8.17 -3.21 -0.42
CA ASP A 120 -9.28 -3.44 0.52
C ASP A 120 -9.58 -2.16 1.29
N ARG A 121 -8.57 -1.58 1.92
CA ARG A 121 -8.70 -0.33 2.68
C ARG A 121 -9.17 0.85 1.84
N PHE A 122 -8.70 0.94 0.58
CA PHE A 122 -9.14 1.97 -0.34
C PHE A 122 -10.65 1.89 -0.59
N PHE A 123 -11.18 0.69 -0.89
CA PHE A 123 -12.61 0.52 -1.18
C PHE A 123 -13.48 0.57 0.07
N GLU A 124 -13.00 0.10 1.22
CA GLU A 124 -13.64 0.34 2.51
C GLU A 124 -13.81 1.85 2.75
N ALA A 125 -12.74 2.64 2.57
CA ALA A 125 -12.81 4.09 2.74
C ALA A 125 -13.74 4.77 1.72
N ALA A 126 -13.73 4.32 0.47
CA ALA A 126 -14.58 4.84 -0.61
C ALA A 126 -16.08 4.59 -0.35
N THR A 127 -16.41 3.44 0.23
CA THR A 127 -17.79 3.03 0.52
C THR A 127 -18.27 3.40 1.93
N TYR A 128 -17.43 4.01 2.75
CA TYR A 128 -17.73 4.33 4.15
C TYR A 128 -19.02 5.14 4.37
N HIS A 129 -19.38 6.00 3.42
CA HIS A 129 -20.58 6.82 3.50
C HIS A 129 -21.89 6.03 3.29
N LEU A 130 -21.79 4.78 2.83
CA LEU A 130 -22.92 3.89 2.62
C LEU A 130 -23.31 3.20 3.95
N PRO A 131 -24.58 2.82 4.13
CA PRO A 131 -24.98 1.93 5.22
C PRO A 131 -24.17 0.64 5.21
N LYS A 132 -23.70 0.20 6.40
CA LYS A 132 -22.79 -0.94 6.55
C LYS A 132 -23.22 -2.21 5.77
N PRO A 133 -24.49 -2.66 5.83
CA PRO A 133 -24.92 -3.84 5.06
C PRO A 133 -24.79 -3.67 3.54
N ILE A 134 -24.97 -2.44 3.04
CA ILE A 134 -24.82 -2.12 1.61
C ILE A 134 -23.34 -2.13 1.23
N SER A 135 -22.48 -1.52 2.05
CA SER A 135 -21.03 -1.54 1.80
C SER A 135 -20.50 -2.98 1.77
N GLU A 136 -20.90 -3.83 2.73
CA GLU A 136 -20.49 -5.23 2.79
C GLU A 136 -20.98 -6.04 1.59
N ASP A 137 -22.24 -5.88 1.16
CA ASP A 137 -22.77 -6.55 -0.03
C ASP A 137 -22.00 -6.17 -1.30
N ILE A 138 -21.71 -4.87 -1.48
CA ILE A 138 -20.96 -4.38 -2.65
C ILE A 138 -19.54 -4.94 -2.64
N LEU A 139 -18.82 -4.85 -1.51
CA LEU A 139 -17.44 -5.33 -1.42
C LEU A 139 -17.34 -6.85 -1.60
N ASN A 140 -18.34 -7.61 -1.12
CA ASN A 140 -18.41 -9.06 -1.33
C ASN A 140 -18.72 -9.42 -2.79
N ARG A 141 -19.62 -8.68 -3.45
CA ARG A 141 -19.96 -8.89 -4.86
C ARG A 141 -18.78 -8.65 -5.79
N TYR A 142 -17.92 -7.68 -5.44
CA TYR A 142 -16.69 -7.37 -6.15
C TYR A 142 -15.46 -7.77 -5.30
N SER A 143 -15.39 -9.04 -4.92
CA SER A 143 -14.34 -9.55 -4.03
C SER A 143 -12.98 -9.72 -4.72
N SER A 144 -12.95 -9.94 -6.04
CA SER A 144 -11.68 -10.07 -6.77
C SER A 144 -11.12 -8.71 -7.18
N ILE A 145 -9.80 -8.55 -7.06
CA ILE A 145 -9.09 -7.32 -7.41
C ILE A 145 -9.34 -6.88 -8.85
N GLY A 146 -9.35 -7.82 -9.81
CA GLY A 146 -9.68 -7.50 -11.20
C GLY A 146 -11.08 -6.91 -11.34
N SER A 147 -12.09 -7.50 -10.69
CA SER A 147 -13.46 -6.96 -10.69
C SER A 147 -13.55 -5.58 -10.05
N ARG A 148 -12.71 -5.32 -9.04
CA ARG A 148 -12.66 -4.03 -8.37
C ARG A 148 -12.07 -2.93 -9.27
N PHE A 149 -10.99 -3.21 -10.00
CA PHE A 149 -10.41 -2.24 -10.93
C PHE A 149 -11.31 -1.95 -12.12
N ASP A 150 -11.86 -3.00 -12.73
CA ASP A 150 -12.55 -2.86 -14.01
C ASP A 150 -13.98 -2.35 -13.84
N ARG A 151 -14.65 -2.75 -12.75
CA ARG A 151 -16.08 -2.48 -12.54
C ARG A 151 -16.34 -1.60 -11.34
N LEU A 152 -15.93 -2.01 -10.14
CA LEU A 152 -16.29 -1.28 -8.92
C LEU A 152 -15.76 0.15 -8.92
N TYR A 153 -14.51 0.35 -9.34
CA TYR A 153 -13.91 1.68 -9.45
C TYR A 153 -14.72 2.61 -10.36
N LYS A 154 -15.15 2.09 -11.51
CA LYS A 154 -15.98 2.82 -12.47
C LYS A 154 -17.37 3.14 -11.93
N ILE A 155 -17.97 2.21 -11.18
CA ILE A 155 -19.26 2.42 -10.51
C ILE A 155 -19.15 3.53 -9.47
N LEU A 156 -18.12 3.51 -8.63
CA LEU A 156 -17.98 4.46 -7.53
C LEU A 156 -17.57 5.86 -8.00
N PHE A 157 -16.73 5.97 -9.03
CA PHE A 157 -16.07 7.24 -9.38
C PHE A 157 -16.34 7.73 -10.81
N SER A 158 -17.10 6.99 -11.62
CA SER A 158 -17.37 7.31 -13.03
C SER A 158 -16.11 7.52 -13.89
N THR A 159 -14.99 6.92 -13.49
CA THR A 159 -13.66 6.97 -14.14
C THR A 159 -13.00 5.58 -14.06
N THR A 160 -11.78 5.44 -14.55
CA THR A 160 -10.97 4.22 -14.36
C THR A 160 -9.73 4.53 -13.52
N MET A 161 -9.26 3.54 -12.77
CA MET A 161 -8.01 3.70 -12.01
C MET A 161 -6.85 4.06 -12.94
N ALA A 162 -6.78 3.49 -14.14
CA ALA A 162 -5.75 3.84 -15.13
C ALA A 162 -5.82 5.31 -15.58
N SER A 163 -7.02 5.90 -15.64
CA SER A 163 -7.17 7.33 -15.94
C SER A 163 -6.64 8.20 -14.81
N ASP A 164 -7.00 7.85 -13.57
CA ASP A 164 -6.57 8.60 -12.39
C ASP A 164 -5.07 8.45 -12.12
N LEU A 165 -4.51 7.26 -12.32
CA LEU A 165 -3.06 7.03 -12.28
C LEU A 165 -2.33 7.90 -13.30
N ARG A 166 -2.83 7.99 -14.54
CA ARG A 166 -2.26 8.90 -15.55
C ARG A 166 -2.35 10.36 -15.14
N GLN A 167 -3.49 10.79 -14.57
CA GLN A 167 -3.66 12.15 -14.06
C GLN A 167 -2.65 12.47 -12.94
N LEU A 168 -2.33 11.48 -12.10
CA LEU A 168 -1.36 11.59 -11.02
C LEU A 168 0.11 11.42 -11.48
N GLY A 169 0.35 11.18 -12.77
CA GLY A 169 1.70 11.01 -13.33
C GLY A 169 2.24 9.57 -13.34
N TYR A 170 1.43 8.58 -12.97
CA TYR A 170 1.81 7.16 -12.81
C TYR A 170 1.20 6.25 -13.88
N GLY A 171 1.18 6.71 -15.13
CA GLY A 171 0.42 6.07 -16.20
C GLY A 171 0.84 4.64 -16.55
N ASP A 172 2.11 4.30 -16.36
CA ASP A 172 2.71 3.00 -16.67
C ASP A 172 2.59 1.98 -15.52
N LEU A 173 2.25 2.43 -14.31
CA LEU A 173 2.04 1.52 -13.16
C LEU A 173 0.94 0.50 -13.41
N MET A 174 -0.13 0.87 -14.14
CA MET A 174 -1.20 -0.08 -14.43
C MET A 174 -0.68 -1.27 -15.23
N THR A 175 0.19 -1.03 -16.23
CA THR A 175 0.83 -2.08 -17.01
C THR A 175 1.67 -2.99 -16.14
N HIS A 176 2.44 -2.41 -15.21
CA HIS A 176 3.24 -3.20 -14.28
C HIS A 176 2.39 -4.07 -13.35
N LEU A 177 1.32 -3.52 -12.76
CA LEU A 177 0.41 -4.26 -11.88
C LEU A 177 -0.33 -5.39 -12.63
N THR A 178 -0.75 -5.14 -13.88
CA THR A 178 -1.34 -6.18 -14.74
C THR A 178 -0.34 -7.31 -15.04
N GLU A 179 0.91 -6.99 -15.33
CA GLU A 179 1.95 -8.01 -15.56
C GLU A 179 2.23 -8.83 -14.28
N ILE A 180 2.33 -8.19 -13.11
CA ILE A 180 2.47 -8.91 -11.83
C ILE A 180 1.28 -9.87 -11.62
N GLN A 181 0.06 -9.39 -11.79
CA GLN A 181 -1.14 -10.23 -11.64
C GLN A 181 -1.10 -11.44 -12.58
N LYS A 182 -0.77 -11.21 -13.86
CA LYS A 182 -0.67 -12.26 -14.87
C LYS A 182 0.39 -13.30 -14.51
N LYS A 183 1.60 -12.87 -14.14
CA LYS A 183 2.71 -13.76 -13.78
C LYS A 183 2.46 -14.52 -12.48
N ARG A 184 1.85 -13.88 -11.48
CA ARG A 184 1.43 -14.52 -10.24
C ARG A 184 0.35 -15.58 -10.49
N ASN A 185 -0.63 -15.30 -11.34
CA ASN A 185 -1.64 -16.29 -11.71
C ASN A 185 -1.02 -17.48 -12.46
N ALA A 186 -0.13 -17.24 -13.42
CA ALA A 186 0.60 -18.31 -14.12
C ALA A 186 1.40 -19.19 -13.13
N PHE A 187 2.11 -18.58 -12.18
CA PHE A 187 2.80 -19.30 -11.11
C PHE A 187 1.86 -20.19 -10.29
N ILE A 188 0.72 -19.66 -9.85
CA ILE A 188 -0.30 -20.43 -9.10
C ILE A 188 -0.86 -21.60 -9.93
N HIS A 189 -0.91 -21.44 -11.26
CA HIS A 189 -1.40 -22.47 -12.18
C HIS A 189 -0.33 -23.45 -12.68
N GLY A 190 0.87 -23.44 -12.08
CA GLY A 190 1.89 -24.46 -12.33
C GLY A 190 2.94 -24.07 -13.38
N GLU A 191 3.16 -22.76 -13.59
CA GLU A 191 4.31 -22.22 -14.35
C GLU A 191 5.31 -21.56 -13.38
N PRO A 192 6.21 -22.32 -12.71
CA PRO A 192 7.12 -21.76 -11.71
C PRO A 192 7.96 -20.60 -12.24
N GLU A 193 8.45 -20.71 -13.48
CA GLU A 193 9.28 -19.70 -14.14
C GLU A 193 8.58 -18.36 -14.39
N ALA A 194 7.26 -18.29 -14.23
CA ALA A 194 6.51 -17.06 -14.44
C ALA A 194 6.97 -15.94 -13.48
N ILE A 195 7.38 -16.28 -12.26
CA ILE A 195 8.02 -15.36 -11.33
C ILE A 195 9.54 -15.56 -11.40
N ASN A 196 10.18 -14.84 -12.31
CA ASN A 196 11.63 -14.86 -12.52
C ASN A 196 12.33 -13.67 -11.83
N ASP A 197 13.66 -13.65 -11.88
CA ASP A 197 14.47 -12.60 -11.23
C ASP A 197 14.20 -11.20 -11.81
N ASP A 198 13.89 -11.11 -13.10
CA ASP A 198 13.51 -9.85 -13.74
C ASP A 198 12.22 -9.28 -13.14
N LEU A 199 11.19 -10.11 -12.95
CA LEU A 199 9.95 -9.68 -12.33
C LEU A 199 10.18 -9.22 -10.89
N VAL A 200 10.98 -9.95 -10.11
CA VAL A 200 11.35 -9.56 -8.74
C VAL A 200 12.06 -8.20 -8.75
N ARG A 201 13.08 -8.03 -9.60
CA ARG A 201 13.86 -6.79 -9.71
C ARG A 201 12.96 -5.61 -10.05
N VAL A 202 12.14 -5.72 -11.09
CA VAL A 202 11.24 -4.62 -11.52
C VAL A 202 10.19 -4.30 -10.45
N THR A 203 9.66 -5.32 -9.76
CA THR A 203 8.71 -5.14 -8.65
C THR A 203 9.33 -4.31 -7.52
N LEU A 204 10.59 -4.58 -7.18
CA LEU A 204 11.31 -3.81 -6.17
C LEU A 204 11.60 -2.39 -6.63
N GLU A 205 12.15 -2.21 -7.83
CA GLU A 205 12.48 -0.88 -8.37
C GLU A 205 11.25 0.05 -8.40
N ARG A 206 10.06 -0.50 -8.67
CA ARG A 206 8.79 0.25 -8.71
C ARG A 206 8.06 0.34 -7.37
N LEU A 207 8.53 -0.33 -6.32
CA LEU A 207 7.83 -0.37 -5.02
C LEU A 207 7.55 1.03 -4.43
N PRO A 208 8.50 1.99 -4.38
CA PRO A 208 8.20 3.33 -3.87
C PRO A 208 7.17 4.07 -4.72
N GLU A 209 7.22 3.89 -6.03
CA GLU A 209 6.29 4.50 -6.97
C GLU A 209 4.86 4.00 -6.76
N VAL A 210 4.68 2.68 -6.60
CA VAL A 210 3.39 2.07 -6.28
C VAL A 210 2.82 2.61 -4.98
N GLN A 211 3.64 2.73 -3.94
CA GLN A 211 3.22 3.28 -2.65
C GLN A 211 2.77 4.75 -2.77
N ARG A 212 3.53 5.60 -3.48
CA ARG A 212 3.15 7.01 -3.70
C ARG A 212 1.90 7.14 -4.56
N ALA A 213 1.77 6.33 -5.60
CA ALA A 213 0.59 6.31 -6.45
C ALA A 213 -0.66 5.92 -5.68
N TRP A 214 -0.56 4.93 -4.79
CA TRP A 214 -1.65 4.55 -3.91
C TRP A 214 -2.06 5.70 -2.97
N ILE A 215 -1.08 6.37 -2.33
CA ILE A 215 -1.35 7.53 -1.47
C ILE A 215 -2.09 8.63 -2.26
N GLY A 216 -1.63 8.91 -3.48
CA GLY A 216 -2.26 9.87 -4.39
C GLY A 216 -3.69 9.49 -4.77
N LEU A 217 -3.92 8.23 -5.16
CA LEU A 217 -5.26 7.72 -5.47
C LEU A 217 -6.21 7.82 -4.28
N TYR A 218 -5.74 7.42 -3.09
CA TYR A 218 -6.52 7.53 -1.87
C TYR A 218 -6.91 8.98 -1.59
N ASN A 219 -5.94 9.90 -1.66
CA ASN A 219 -6.18 11.32 -1.46
C ASN A 219 -7.13 11.92 -2.51
N LEU A 220 -7.12 11.40 -3.73
CA LEU A 220 -8.01 11.85 -4.80
C LEU A 220 -9.46 11.42 -4.59
N ARG A 221 -9.69 10.22 -4.04
CA ARG A 221 -11.00 9.54 -4.10
C ARG A 221 -11.64 9.19 -2.77
N CYS A 222 -10.85 9.03 -1.71
CA CYS A 222 -11.33 8.50 -0.43
C CYS A 222 -11.40 9.57 0.68
N THR A 223 -11.01 10.81 0.39
CA THR A 223 -11.03 11.91 1.37
C THR A 223 -12.44 12.46 1.54
N ARG A 224 -12.72 13.00 2.73
CA ARG A 224 -14.02 13.55 3.11
C ARG A 224 -13.85 14.95 3.65
N PRO A 225 -13.78 15.98 2.80
CA PRO A 225 -13.72 17.35 3.29
C PRO A 225 -14.91 17.59 4.21
N THR A 226 -14.64 17.86 5.49
CA THR A 226 -15.67 18.37 6.38
C THR A 226 -16.07 19.74 5.83
N VAL A 227 -17.21 19.82 5.15
CA VAL A 227 -17.79 21.10 4.76
C VAL A 227 -18.02 21.85 6.07
N LYS A 228 -17.23 22.90 6.31
CA LYS A 228 -17.56 23.89 7.33
C LYS A 228 -18.85 24.56 6.88
N GLY A 229 -19.97 24.08 7.40
CA GLY A 229 -21.23 24.82 7.40
C GLY A 229 -21.12 26.04 8.30
#